data_AF-A0A317H8C5-F1
#
_entry.id   AF-A0A317H8C5-F1
#
_cell.length_a   1.000
_cell.length_b   1.000
_cell.length_c   1.000
_cell.angle_alpha   90.00
_cell.angle_beta   90.00
_cell.angle_gamma   90.00
#
_symmetry.space_group_name_H-M   'P 1'
#
loop_
_entity.id
_entity.type
_entity.pdbx_description
1 polymer ?
#
loop_
_entity_poly.entity_id
_entity_poly.type
_entity_poly.pdbx_seq_one_letter_code
_entity_poly.pdbx_strand_id
1 'polypeptide(L)'
;MTTAAGRPALRRHLSLVDGFVLYTSAVLGQSLIVLPSIAARRAGPWSILVWAALAAISYPLARIMAELGVRYPSAGGVMTFIGHGLGRYVGWLTGTLYLAAIVVGGPATALVFAEYAGTLVPLSREGHYLVAGLVMAVLILGNCFPVDQIMRLQRVGFFICLGAITAALLLALPHVDPVRITDTTGYSLTGVASSGLIAFFAFVGWENAAFSGEEFADPRTLIKSLGMAVAAVGLLFVLLGVAVVGGLSRTVISGSDASLADLTRLSLGSQAAGAASTVALLLLLLFMFTWTRSGTRLVYALAREGVVLPPVLAKVSARSGSPVRAALALGGAWALAFAVQIFLGVSLETYIELASGNFLLTYVLIVLAAWRLLFGRRFLPALVISTVAILLLVAAGFQSLWYALATALLFAFIGAARRAATGRRRGPAIPVSA
;
A
#
# COMPACT_ATOMS: atom_id res chain seq x y z
N MET A 1 -8.50 -45.17 -6.57
CA MET A 1 -8.09 -43.88 -5.95
C MET A 1 -7.82 -42.87 -7.05
N THR A 2 -8.85 -42.16 -7.49
CA THR A 2 -8.77 -41.10 -8.50
C THR A 2 -8.44 -39.79 -7.80
N THR A 3 -7.27 -39.24 -8.09
CA THR A 3 -6.81 -37.91 -7.66
C THR A 3 -7.83 -36.87 -8.10
N ALA A 4 -8.52 -36.24 -7.14
CA ALA A 4 -9.27 -35.02 -7.38
C ALA A 4 -8.31 -34.00 -7.98
N ALA A 5 -8.58 -33.56 -9.21
CA ALA A 5 -7.77 -32.57 -9.92
C ALA A 5 -7.61 -31.32 -9.04
N GLY A 6 -6.41 -31.14 -8.48
CA GLY A 6 -6.09 -30.03 -7.60
C GLY A 6 -6.32 -28.71 -8.32
N ARG A 7 -7.14 -27.83 -7.74
CA ARG A 7 -7.30 -26.45 -8.23
C ARG A 7 -5.93 -25.79 -8.36
N PRO A 8 -5.69 -24.94 -9.37
CA PRO A 8 -4.43 -24.22 -9.51
C PRO A 8 -4.21 -23.32 -8.28
N ALA A 9 -3.37 -23.77 -7.36
CA ALA A 9 -3.06 -23.10 -6.11
C ALA A 9 -1.73 -22.33 -6.22
N LEU A 10 -1.64 -21.20 -5.53
CA LEU A 10 -0.37 -20.49 -5.41
C LEU A 10 0.62 -21.32 -4.58
N ARG A 11 1.91 -21.22 -4.90
CA ARG A 11 2.97 -21.95 -4.19
C ARG A 11 3.20 -21.32 -2.82
N ARG A 12 3.24 -22.13 -1.77
CA ARG A 12 3.66 -21.73 -0.43
C ARG A 12 5.18 -21.66 -0.35
N HIS A 13 5.73 -20.46 -0.29
CA HIS A 13 7.18 -20.23 -0.34
C HIS A 13 7.63 -19.00 0.45
N LEU A 14 6.72 -18.12 0.90
CA LEU A 14 7.10 -16.91 1.61
C LEU A 14 7.59 -17.24 3.03
N SER A 15 8.77 -16.71 3.34
CA SER A 15 9.40 -16.77 4.65
C SER A 15 9.03 -15.56 5.53
N LEU A 16 9.50 -15.57 6.78
CA LEU A 16 9.38 -14.44 7.71
C LEU A 16 10.02 -13.16 7.17
N VAL A 17 11.19 -13.28 6.53
CA VAL A 17 11.90 -12.15 5.94
C VAL A 17 11.15 -11.63 4.72
N ASP A 18 10.61 -12.51 3.88
CA ASP A 18 9.83 -12.07 2.71
C ASP A 18 8.57 -11.32 3.12
N GLY A 19 7.86 -11.81 4.15
CA GLY A 19 6.72 -11.10 4.72
C GLY A 19 7.11 -9.73 5.26
N PHE A 20 8.20 -9.64 6.04
CA PHE A 20 8.70 -8.37 6.57
C PHE A 20 9.03 -7.37 5.47
N VAL A 21 9.77 -7.82 4.45
CA VAL A 21 10.15 -6.99 3.29
C VAL A 21 8.93 -6.52 2.53
N LEU A 22 8.00 -7.41 2.18
CA LEU A 22 6.80 -7.07 1.44
C LEU A 22 5.94 -6.06 2.22
N TYR A 23 5.72 -6.29 3.51
CA TYR A 23 4.82 -5.43 4.28
C TYR A 23 5.43 -4.07 4.57
N THR A 24 6.74 -4.02 4.81
CA THR A 24 7.46 -2.75 4.97
C THR A 24 7.48 -1.99 3.64
N SER A 25 7.75 -2.67 2.51
CA SER A 25 7.75 -2.05 1.18
C SER A 25 6.37 -1.54 0.76
N ALA A 26 5.28 -2.18 1.20
CA ALA A 26 3.92 -1.74 0.90
C ALA A 26 3.58 -0.36 1.50
N VAL A 27 4.33 0.07 2.53
CA VAL A 27 4.05 1.27 3.32
C VAL A 27 5.11 2.36 3.10
N LEU A 28 6.39 1.99 2.96
CA LEU A 28 7.53 2.94 2.82
C LEU A 28 7.64 3.65 1.46
N GLY A 29 6.61 3.66 0.62
CA GLY A 29 6.65 4.28 -0.70
C GLY A 29 6.84 5.81 -0.68
N GLN A 30 6.01 6.54 -1.43
CA GLN A 30 6.08 8.01 -1.47
C GLN A 30 5.96 8.67 -0.08
N SER A 31 5.24 8.01 0.84
CA SER A 31 5.01 8.47 2.21
C SER A 31 6.30 8.75 2.98
N LEU A 32 7.33 7.92 2.82
CA LEU A 32 8.61 8.11 3.52
C LEU A 32 9.38 9.32 2.99
N ILE A 33 9.22 9.64 1.71
CA ILE A 33 9.98 10.70 1.04
C ILE A 33 9.41 12.08 1.41
N VAL A 34 8.08 12.22 1.38
CA VAL A 34 7.40 13.52 1.43
C VAL A 34 6.78 13.83 2.80
N LEU A 35 6.16 12.88 3.48
CA LEU A 35 5.35 13.17 4.66
C LEU A 35 6.12 13.72 5.87
N PRO A 36 7.38 13.34 6.15
CA PRO A 36 8.13 13.91 7.27
C PRO A 36 8.31 15.43 7.18
N SER A 37 8.57 15.98 5.99
CA SER A 37 8.68 17.44 5.83
C SER A 37 7.31 18.12 5.97
N ILE A 38 6.24 17.53 5.43
CA ILE A 38 4.87 18.05 5.62
C ILE A 38 4.47 18.07 7.10
N ALA A 39 4.75 16.97 7.83
CA ALA A 39 4.46 16.86 9.25
C ALA A 39 5.26 17.88 10.06
N ALA A 40 6.56 18.02 9.78
CA ALA A 40 7.42 19.02 10.41
C ALA A 40 6.97 20.45 10.09
N ARG A 41 6.51 20.75 8.86
CA ARG A 41 5.94 22.06 8.51
C ARG A 41 4.71 22.42 9.35
N ARG A 42 3.82 21.44 9.59
CA ARG A 42 2.54 21.67 10.27
C ARG A 42 2.65 21.66 11.79
N ALA A 43 3.46 20.77 12.33
CA ALA A 43 3.52 20.50 13.77
C ALA A 43 4.91 20.77 14.39
N GLY A 44 5.94 21.03 13.58
CA GLY A 44 7.28 21.26 14.09
C GLY A 44 7.79 20.05 14.86
N PRO A 45 8.42 20.26 16.02
CA PRO A 45 8.88 19.14 16.85
C PRO A 45 7.77 18.24 17.39
N TRP A 46 6.54 18.73 17.52
CA TRP A 46 5.40 17.90 17.89
C TRP A 46 5.13 16.78 16.87
N SER A 47 5.60 16.93 15.62
CA SER A 47 5.50 15.87 14.60
C SER A 47 6.18 14.57 15.03
N ILE A 48 7.24 14.62 15.86
CA ILE A 48 7.92 13.42 16.38
C ILE A 48 6.96 12.61 17.28
N LEU A 49 6.20 13.31 18.14
CA LEU A 49 5.17 12.67 18.98
C LEU A 49 4.00 12.16 18.13
N VAL A 50 3.64 12.87 17.06
CA VAL A 50 2.63 12.39 16.10
C VAL A 50 3.07 11.08 15.46
N TRP A 51 4.32 10.98 15.00
CA TRP A 51 4.87 9.74 14.43
C TRP A 51 4.86 8.59 15.44
N ALA A 52 5.27 8.86 16.69
CA ALA A 52 5.27 7.85 17.75
C ALA A 52 3.84 7.38 18.10
N ALA A 53 2.89 8.31 18.20
CA ALA A 53 1.50 8.00 18.48
C ALA A 53 0.86 7.19 17.33
N LEU A 54 1.10 7.58 16.08
CA LEU A 54 0.59 6.84 14.91
C LEU A 54 1.21 5.46 14.78
N ALA A 55 2.50 5.30 15.07
CA ALA A 55 3.14 4.00 15.14
C ALA A 55 2.41 3.09 16.16
N ALA A 56 2.12 3.61 17.36
CA ALA A 56 1.38 2.87 18.38
C ALA A 56 -0.07 2.56 17.98
N ILE A 57 -0.78 3.51 17.37
CA ILE A 57 -2.19 3.38 16.96
C ILE A 57 -2.35 2.45 15.74
N SER A 58 -1.33 2.37 14.87
CA SER A 58 -1.36 1.50 13.69
C SER A 58 -1.20 0.01 14.01
N TYR A 59 -0.48 -0.32 15.09
CA TYR A 59 -0.22 -1.71 15.50
C TYR A 59 -1.49 -2.53 15.77
N PRO A 60 -2.51 -2.02 16.49
CA PRO A 60 -3.81 -2.68 16.61
C PRO A 60 -4.47 -3.11 15.30
N LEU A 61 -4.48 -2.22 14.29
CA LEU A 61 -5.09 -2.49 13.00
C LEU A 61 -4.30 -3.57 12.25
N ALA A 62 -2.97 -3.46 12.26
CA ALA A 62 -2.09 -4.49 11.72
C ALA A 62 -2.28 -5.84 12.44
N ARG A 63 -2.46 -5.84 13.76
CA ARG A 63 -2.73 -7.07 14.53
C ARG A 63 -4.04 -7.73 14.11
N ILE A 64 -5.10 -6.95 13.87
CA ILE A 64 -6.37 -7.45 13.33
C ILE A 64 -6.16 -8.06 11.95
N MET A 65 -5.48 -7.35 11.05
CA MET A 65 -5.17 -7.86 9.71
C MET A 65 -4.38 -9.17 9.76
N ALA A 66 -3.40 -9.24 10.66
CA ALA A 66 -2.61 -10.44 10.81
C ALA A 66 -3.44 -11.62 11.31
N GLU A 67 -4.27 -11.41 12.33
CA GLU A 67 -5.14 -12.45 12.86
C GLU A 67 -6.12 -12.98 11.81
N LEU A 68 -6.75 -12.08 11.05
CA LEU A 68 -7.65 -12.45 9.95
C LEU A 68 -6.90 -13.18 8.83
N GLY A 69 -5.67 -12.77 8.51
CA GLY A 69 -4.81 -13.44 7.53
C GLY A 69 -4.38 -14.84 7.93
N VAL A 70 -4.20 -15.11 9.23
CA VAL A 70 -3.95 -16.47 9.73
C VAL A 70 -5.22 -17.32 9.72
N ARG A 71 -6.37 -16.75 10.10
CA ARG A 71 -7.66 -17.48 10.16
C ARG A 71 -8.22 -17.80 8.77
N TYR A 72 -8.04 -16.89 7.82
CA TYR A 72 -8.56 -17.01 6.46
C TYR A 72 -7.45 -16.81 5.42
N PRO A 73 -6.43 -17.69 5.35
CA PRO A 73 -5.33 -17.53 4.39
C PRO A 73 -5.89 -17.57 2.96
N SER A 74 -5.85 -16.43 2.27
CA SER A 74 -6.46 -16.30 0.95
C SER A 74 -5.72 -15.34 0.04
N ALA A 75 -5.66 -15.63 -1.26
CA ALA A 75 -5.22 -14.67 -2.28
C ALA A 75 -6.21 -13.51 -2.45
N GLY A 76 -7.47 -13.68 -2.02
CA GLY A 76 -8.50 -12.64 -2.02
C GLY A 76 -8.28 -11.56 -0.97
N GLY A 77 -7.43 -11.81 0.02
CA GLY A 77 -7.09 -10.86 1.07
C GLY A 77 -8.31 -10.22 1.73
N VAL A 78 -8.38 -8.89 1.66
CA VAL A 78 -9.46 -8.09 2.28
C VAL A 78 -10.86 -8.51 1.81
N MET A 79 -11.00 -8.92 0.55
CA MET A 79 -12.25 -9.46 -0.03
C MET A 79 -12.75 -10.66 0.77
N THR A 80 -11.83 -11.56 1.13
CA THR A 80 -12.13 -12.79 1.86
C THR A 80 -12.51 -12.47 3.30
N PHE A 81 -11.79 -11.59 3.99
CA PHE A 81 -12.08 -11.21 5.36
C PHE A 81 -13.46 -10.56 5.48
N ILE A 82 -13.75 -9.62 4.58
CA ILE A 82 -15.04 -8.92 4.54
C ILE A 82 -16.15 -9.89 4.12
N GLY A 83 -15.88 -10.81 3.20
CA GLY A 83 -16.82 -11.86 2.81
C GLY A 83 -17.26 -12.74 3.97
N HIS A 84 -16.33 -13.13 4.84
CA HIS A 84 -16.63 -13.92 6.04
C HIS A 84 -17.39 -13.11 7.11
N GLY A 85 -17.11 -11.82 7.28
CA GLY A 85 -17.74 -11.00 8.32
C GLY A 85 -19.07 -10.35 7.91
N LEU A 86 -19.15 -9.81 6.69
CA LEU A 86 -20.29 -9.02 6.19
C LEU A 86 -21.11 -9.72 5.09
N GLY A 87 -20.69 -10.92 4.70
CA GLY A 87 -21.34 -11.71 3.67
C GLY A 87 -20.65 -11.62 2.31
N ARG A 88 -20.80 -12.69 1.53
CA ARG A 88 -20.04 -12.92 0.29
C ARG A 88 -20.20 -11.83 -0.76
N TYR A 89 -21.39 -11.26 -0.89
CA TYR A 89 -21.63 -10.19 -1.87
C TYR A 89 -20.86 -8.91 -1.52
N VAL A 90 -20.83 -8.54 -0.24
CA VAL A 90 -20.08 -7.38 0.27
C VAL A 90 -18.57 -7.63 0.12
N GLY A 91 -18.12 -8.85 0.39
CA GLY A 91 -16.74 -9.27 0.11
C GLY A 91 -16.36 -9.03 -1.34
N TRP A 92 -17.09 -9.65 -2.28
CA TRP A 92 -16.87 -9.48 -3.72
C TRP A 92 -16.88 -8.01 -4.17
N LEU A 93 -17.84 -7.22 -3.69
CA LEU A 93 -17.95 -5.80 -4.01
C LEU A 93 -16.69 -5.04 -3.54
N THR A 94 -16.22 -5.36 -2.33
CA THR A 94 -14.99 -4.77 -1.80
C THR A 94 -13.76 -5.19 -2.61
N GLY A 95 -13.70 -6.43 -3.09
CA GLY A 95 -12.66 -6.86 -4.02
C GLY A 95 -12.63 -6.03 -5.29
N THR A 96 -13.80 -5.69 -5.85
CA THR A 96 -13.88 -4.81 -7.05
C THR A 96 -13.52 -3.36 -6.76
N LEU A 97 -13.92 -2.82 -5.60
CA LEU A 97 -13.53 -1.48 -5.13
C LEU A 97 -12.02 -1.37 -4.98
N TYR A 98 -11.42 -2.35 -4.30
CA TYR A 98 -9.98 -2.39 -4.08
C TYR A 98 -9.22 -2.55 -5.40
N LEU A 99 -9.73 -3.36 -6.33
CA LEU A 99 -9.13 -3.48 -7.66
C LEU A 99 -9.19 -2.15 -8.42
N ALA A 100 -10.32 -1.43 -8.37
CA ALA A 100 -10.42 -0.11 -8.98
C ALA A 100 -9.41 0.88 -8.40
N ALA A 101 -9.18 0.85 -7.08
CA ALA A 101 -8.13 1.65 -6.42
C ALA A 101 -6.74 1.35 -6.97
N ILE A 102 -6.38 0.07 -7.12
CA ILE A 102 -5.09 -0.33 -7.71
C ILE A 102 -4.97 0.08 -9.17
N VAL A 103 -6.07 0.01 -9.93
CA VAL A 103 -6.08 0.33 -11.36
C VAL A 103 -5.78 1.82 -11.61
N VAL A 104 -6.31 2.73 -10.78
CA VAL A 104 -6.02 4.18 -10.90
C VAL A 104 -4.75 4.57 -10.14
N GLY A 105 -4.47 3.94 -9.00
CA GLY A 105 -3.29 4.24 -8.17
C GLY A 105 -1.97 3.80 -8.80
N GLY A 106 -1.97 2.73 -9.61
CA GLY A 106 -0.78 2.24 -10.32
C GLY A 106 -0.17 3.30 -11.25
N PRO A 107 -0.93 3.81 -12.24
CA PRO A 107 -0.48 4.91 -13.11
C PRO A 107 -0.09 6.18 -12.36
N ALA A 108 -0.85 6.55 -11.32
CA ALA A 108 -0.51 7.70 -10.48
C ALA A 108 0.87 7.56 -9.84
N THR A 109 1.16 6.40 -9.25
CA THR A 109 2.48 6.12 -8.64
C THR A 109 3.59 6.05 -9.70
N ALA A 110 3.28 5.53 -10.90
CA ALA A 110 4.23 5.48 -12.01
C ALA A 110 4.63 6.89 -12.50
N LEU A 111 3.71 7.86 -12.47
CA LEU A 111 4.01 9.25 -12.78
C LEU A 111 4.87 9.91 -11.70
N VAL A 112 4.62 9.61 -10.42
CA VAL A 112 5.51 10.06 -9.35
C VAL A 112 6.91 9.47 -9.52
N PHE A 113 7.02 8.19 -9.89
CA PHE A 113 8.30 7.59 -10.24
C PHE A 113 8.99 8.35 -11.39
N ALA A 114 8.24 8.71 -12.43
CA ALA A 114 8.78 9.47 -13.56
C ALA A 114 9.24 10.88 -13.15
N GLU A 115 8.55 11.55 -12.22
CA GLU A 115 8.96 12.85 -11.66
C GLU A 115 10.34 12.74 -10.98
N TYR A 116 10.53 11.74 -10.14
CA TYR A 116 11.85 11.50 -9.51
C TYR A 116 12.92 11.13 -10.53
N ALA A 117 12.57 10.42 -11.61
CA ALA A 117 13.51 10.15 -12.71
C ALA A 117 13.89 11.43 -13.45
N GLY A 118 12.95 12.36 -13.63
CA GLY A 118 13.15 13.70 -14.18
C GLY A 118 14.19 14.55 -13.43
N THR A 119 14.37 14.29 -12.12
CA THR A 119 15.40 14.97 -11.32
C THR A 119 16.82 14.48 -11.62
N LEU A 120 16.98 13.27 -12.19
CA LEU A 120 18.28 12.71 -12.58
C LEU A 120 18.63 13.04 -14.03
N VAL A 121 17.62 12.96 -14.90
CA VAL A 121 17.76 13.21 -16.33
C VAL A 121 16.60 14.12 -16.72
N PRO A 122 16.84 15.31 -17.30
CA PRO A 122 15.76 16.18 -17.74
C PRO A 122 14.83 15.47 -18.72
N LEU A 123 13.55 15.35 -18.38
CA LEU A 123 12.54 14.70 -19.20
C LEU A 123 11.57 15.74 -19.76
N SER A 124 11.23 15.61 -21.04
CA SER A 124 10.06 16.29 -21.60
C SER A 124 8.77 15.75 -20.97
N ARG A 125 7.64 16.42 -21.21
CA ARG A 125 6.32 15.92 -20.78
C ARG A 125 6.06 14.49 -21.30
N GLU A 126 6.37 14.24 -22.56
CA GLU A 126 6.27 12.93 -23.19
C GLU A 126 7.24 11.91 -22.57
N GLY A 127 8.45 12.37 -22.20
CA GLY A 127 9.43 11.58 -21.48
C GLY A 127 8.90 11.08 -20.13
N HIS A 128 8.19 11.91 -19.37
CA HIS A 128 7.56 11.49 -18.12
C HIS A 128 6.52 10.40 -18.36
N TYR A 129 5.67 10.56 -19.38
CA TYR A 129 4.67 9.53 -19.71
C TYR A 129 5.31 8.22 -20.17
N LEU A 130 6.40 8.30 -20.94
CA LEU A 130 7.15 7.14 -21.39
C LEU A 130 7.77 6.38 -20.21
N VAL A 131 8.45 7.08 -19.30
CA VAL A 131 9.06 6.46 -18.11
C VAL A 131 8.00 5.80 -17.22
N ALA A 132 6.86 6.46 -16.99
CA ALA A 132 5.74 5.90 -16.24
C ALA A 132 5.18 4.62 -16.92
N GLY A 133 4.99 4.65 -18.24
CA GLY A 133 4.57 3.48 -19.01
C GLY A 133 5.57 2.31 -18.94
N LEU A 134 6.87 2.62 -19.05
CA LEU A 134 7.95 1.63 -19.00
C LEU A 134 8.06 0.96 -17.63
N VAL A 135 8.02 1.73 -16.53
CA VAL A 135 8.09 1.12 -15.19
C VAL A 135 6.89 0.21 -14.93
N MET A 136 5.68 0.61 -15.33
CA MET A 136 4.50 -0.26 -15.25
C MET A 136 4.69 -1.53 -16.09
N ALA A 137 5.15 -1.41 -17.33
CA ALA A 137 5.40 -2.57 -18.19
C ALA A 137 6.43 -3.53 -17.58
N VAL A 138 7.54 -3.02 -17.05
CA VAL A 138 8.57 -3.81 -16.37
C VAL A 138 7.99 -4.57 -15.18
N LEU A 139 7.16 -3.93 -14.36
CA LEU A 139 6.53 -4.56 -13.20
C LEU A 139 5.55 -5.68 -13.60
N ILE A 140 4.77 -5.47 -14.65
CA ILE A 140 3.86 -6.49 -15.18
C ILE A 140 4.65 -7.66 -15.78
N LEU A 141 5.66 -7.38 -16.60
CA LEU A 141 6.54 -8.40 -17.20
C LEU A 141 7.34 -9.15 -16.14
N GLY A 142 7.67 -8.52 -15.02
CA GLY A 142 8.28 -9.14 -13.84
C GLY A 142 7.52 -10.39 -13.37
N ASN A 143 6.20 -10.43 -13.51
CA ASN A 143 5.36 -11.58 -13.12
C ASN A 143 5.53 -12.80 -14.07
N CYS A 144 6.20 -12.63 -15.21
CA CYS A 144 6.54 -13.72 -16.13
C CYS A 144 7.80 -14.49 -15.70
N PHE A 145 8.59 -13.94 -14.78
CA PHE A 145 9.80 -14.57 -14.24
C PHE A 145 9.49 -15.39 -12.98
N PRO A 146 10.33 -16.39 -12.64
CA PRO A 146 10.18 -17.17 -11.40
C PRO A 146 10.04 -16.29 -10.17
N VAL A 147 8.97 -16.51 -9.40
CA VAL A 147 8.65 -15.73 -8.21
C VAL A 147 9.80 -15.69 -7.20
N ASP A 148 10.56 -16.79 -7.07
CA ASP A 148 11.71 -16.87 -6.17
C ASP A 148 12.84 -15.89 -6.56
N GLN A 149 13.08 -15.67 -7.86
CA GLN A 149 14.07 -14.71 -8.34
C GLN A 149 13.62 -13.27 -8.07
N ILE A 150 12.34 -13.00 -8.33
CA ILE A 150 11.73 -11.70 -8.14
C ILE A 150 11.68 -11.34 -6.64
N MET A 151 11.33 -12.29 -5.76
CA MET A 151 11.39 -12.09 -4.30
C MET A 151 12.81 -11.84 -3.81
N ARG A 152 13.81 -12.51 -4.40
CA ARG A 152 15.22 -12.23 -4.09
C ARG A 152 15.60 -10.79 -4.46
N LEU A 153 15.21 -10.31 -5.65
CA LEU A 153 15.45 -8.93 -6.07
C LEU A 153 14.77 -7.93 -5.12
N GLN A 154 13.51 -8.17 -4.76
CA GLN A 154 12.79 -7.36 -3.78
C GLN A 154 13.52 -7.31 -2.44
N ARG A 155 14.01 -8.46 -1.95
CA ARG A 155 14.73 -8.56 -0.68
C ARG A 155 16.06 -7.80 -0.71
N VAL A 156 16.86 -7.99 -1.76
CA VAL A 156 18.15 -7.30 -1.92
C VAL A 156 17.94 -5.80 -2.05
N GLY A 157 17.04 -5.36 -2.94
CA GLY A 157 16.71 -3.95 -3.12
C GLY A 157 16.20 -3.31 -1.83
N PHE A 158 15.37 -4.02 -1.06
CA PHE A 158 14.89 -3.54 0.23
C PHE A 158 16.02 -3.29 1.24
N PHE A 159 16.95 -4.23 1.42
CA PHE A 159 18.05 -4.03 2.36
C PHE A 159 19.05 -2.98 1.89
N ILE A 160 19.23 -2.80 0.57
CA ILE A 160 19.99 -1.68 0.00
C ILE A 160 19.30 -0.35 0.36
N CYS A 161 18.00 -0.23 0.11
CA CYS A 161 17.22 0.96 0.47
C CYS A 161 17.28 1.25 1.96
N LEU A 162 17.03 0.24 2.80
CA LEU A 162 17.06 0.39 4.25
C LEU A 162 18.45 0.83 4.71
N GLY A 163 19.52 0.23 4.18
CA GLY A 163 20.89 0.63 4.45
C GLY A 163 21.18 2.08 4.04
N ALA A 164 20.72 2.51 2.87
CA ALA A 164 20.88 3.88 2.39
C ALA A 164 20.13 4.90 3.26
N ILE A 165 18.89 4.58 3.67
CA ILE A 165 18.13 5.43 4.59
C ILE A 165 18.81 5.49 5.96
N THR A 166 19.24 4.34 6.51
CA THR A 166 19.98 4.31 7.78
C THR A 166 21.27 5.12 7.70
N ALA A 167 22.03 5.01 6.61
CA ALA A 167 23.22 5.82 6.39
C ALA A 167 22.88 7.32 6.33
N ALA A 168 21.83 7.72 5.61
CA ALA A 168 21.37 9.11 5.58
C ALA A 168 21.01 9.64 6.97
N LEU A 169 20.32 8.83 7.80
CA LEU A 169 19.98 9.19 9.17
C LEU A 169 21.24 9.33 10.05
N LEU A 170 22.18 8.40 9.96
CA LEU A 170 23.43 8.44 10.72
C LEU A 170 24.29 9.65 10.34
N LEU A 171 24.37 9.98 9.05
CA LEU A 171 25.09 11.15 8.55
C LEU A 171 24.42 12.47 8.94
N ALA A 172 23.10 12.47 9.15
CA ALA A 172 22.38 13.62 9.65
C ALA A 172 22.58 13.85 11.16
N LEU A 173 22.95 12.83 11.95
CA LEU A 173 23.07 12.93 13.42
C LEU A 173 23.95 14.09 13.92
N PRO A 174 25.14 14.36 13.35
CA PRO A 174 25.97 15.48 13.80
C PRO A 174 25.33 16.85 13.58
N HIS A 175 24.35 16.94 12.68
CA HIS A 175 23.63 18.18 12.38
C HIS A 175 22.38 18.37 13.24
N VAL A 176 22.00 17.37 14.06
CA VAL A 176 20.83 17.42 14.92
C VAL A 176 21.10 18.37 16.08
N ASP A 177 20.41 19.50 16.09
CA ASP A 177 20.42 20.47 17.18
C ASP A 177 19.29 20.20 18.18
N PRO A 178 19.58 19.83 19.44
CA PRO A 178 18.57 19.59 20.46
C PRO A 178 17.64 20.79 20.70
N VAL A 179 18.13 22.03 20.51
CA VAL A 179 17.32 23.24 20.68
C VAL A 179 16.17 23.25 19.68
N ARG A 180 16.42 22.87 18.42
CA ARG A 180 15.38 22.80 17.38
C ARG A 180 14.31 21.76 17.68
N ILE A 181 14.67 20.67 18.36
CA ILE A 181 13.72 19.63 18.80
C ILE A 181 12.83 20.13 19.95
N THR A 182 13.29 21.10 20.72
CA THR A 182 12.49 21.70 21.81
C THR A 182 11.76 22.98 21.40
N ASP A 183 12.13 23.56 20.26
CA ASP A 183 11.56 24.82 19.79
C ASP A 183 10.17 24.63 19.18
N THR A 184 9.16 24.73 20.04
CA THR A 184 7.75 24.66 19.65
C THR A 184 7.15 26.02 19.29
N THR A 185 7.97 27.08 19.20
CA THR A 185 7.46 28.43 18.90
C THR A 185 6.81 28.47 17.52
N GLY A 186 5.65 29.15 17.45
CA GLY A 186 4.87 29.29 16.21
C GLY A 186 4.06 28.06 15.79
N TYR A 187 4.09 26.95 16.53
CA TYR A 187 3.24 25.78 16.27
C TYR A 187 2.01 25.77 17.17
N SER A 188 0.91 25.23 16.65
CA SER A 188 -0.38 25.18 17.34
C SER A 188 -0.91 23.75 17.44
N LEU A 189 -1.83 23.51 18.38
CA LEU A 189 -2.50 22.21 18.52
C LEU A 189 -3.29 21.83 17.26
N THR A 190 -3.86 22.82 16.57
CA THR A 190 -4.51 22.62 15.26
C THR A 190 -3.51 22.13 14.21
N GLY A 191 -2.28 22.65 14.22
CA GLY A 191 -1.18 22.16 13.38
C GLY A 191 -0.79 20.72 13.69
N VAL A 192 -0.76 20.34 14.98
CA VAL A 192 -0.53 18.95 15.42
C VAL A 192 -1.63 18.02 14.92
N ALA A 193 -2.91 18.40 15.08
CA ALA A 193 -4.04 17.62 14.58
C ALA A 193 -3.97 17.45 13.05
N SER A 194 -3.71 18.54 12.31
CA SER A 194 -3.55 18.53 10.86
C SER A 194 -2.37 17.69 10.39
N SER A 195 -1.26 17.70 11.14
CA SER A 195 -0.12 16.80 10.91
C SER A 195 -0.49 15.34 11.15
N GLY A 196 -1.25 15.03 12.21
CA GLY A 196 -1.71 13.68 12.51
C GLY A 196 -2.57 13.10 11.39
N LEU A 197 -3.50 13.89 10.86
CA LEU A 197 -4.39 13.46 9.77
C LEU A 197 -3.61 13.11 8.49
N ILE A 198 -2.62 13.92 8.10
CA ILE A 198 -1.81 13.63 6.91
C ILE A 198 -0.79 12.52 7.14
N ALA A 199 -0.17 12.47 8.32
CA ALA A 199 0.79 11.43 8.69
C ALA A 199 0.12 10.06 8.82
N PHE A 200 -1.19 10.00 9.10
CA PHE A 200 -1.95 8.75 9.12
C PHE A 200 -1.83 7.97 7.80
N PHE A 201 -1.81 8.67 6.67
CA PHE A 201 -1.63 8.05 5.34
C PHE A 201 -0.30 7.31 5.20
N ALA A 202 0.71 7.66 6.01
CA ALA A 202 1.98 6.93 6.06
C ALA A 202 1.85 5.53 6.67
N PHE A 203 0.76 5.23 7.35
CA PHE A 203 0.46 3.94 7.99
C PHE A 203 -0.71 3.22 7.31
N VAL A 204 -1.04 3.61 6.08
CA VAL A 204 -1.95 2.86 5.21
C VAL A 204 -1.10 1.90 4.36
N GLY A 205 -1.58 0.67 4.17
CA GLY A 205 -0.88 -0.36 3.38
C GLY A 205 -0.73 -1.71 4.11
N TRP A 206 -1.10 -1.80 5.40
CA TRP A 206 -1.04 -3.06 6.16
C TRP A 206 -1.98 -4.14 5.63
N GLU A 207 -3.09 -3.74 5.00
CA GLU A 207 -4.04 -4.62 4.36
C GLU A 207 -3.44 -5.35 3.15
N ASN A 208 -2.34 -4.84 2.59
CA ASN A 208 -1.60 -5.51 1.53
C ASN A 208 -1.08 -6.90 1.96
N ALA A 209 -0.88 -7.11 3.26
CA ALA A 209 -0.56 -8.41 3.84
C ALA A 209 -1.61 -9.48 3.57
N ALA A 210 -2.87 -9.07 3.45
CA ALA A 210 -3.98 -9.99 3.28
C ALA A 210 -3.87 -10.81 1.97
N PHE A 211 -3.36 -10.22 0.88
CA PHE A 211 -3.31 -10.87 -0.43
C PHE A 211 -2.23 -11.94 -0.57
N SER A 212 -1.30 -12.01 0.39
CA SER A 212 -0.19 -12.97 0.39
C SER A 212 -0.44 -14.17 1.31
N GLY A 213 -1.61 -14.24 1.97
CA GLY A 213 -1.90 -15.25 2.98
C GLY A 213 -1.77 -16.70 2.49
N GLU A 214 -2.20 -16.99 1.25
CA GLU A 214 -2.11 -18.34 0.64
C GLU A 214 -0.66 -18.79 0.34
N GLU A 215 0.32 -17.87 0.35
CA GLU A 215 1.69 -18.12 -0.10
C GLU A 215 2.71 -18.24 1.04
N PHE A 216 2.31 -17.98 2.29
CA PHE A 216 3.16 -18.27 3.45
C PHE A 216 3.31 -19.78 3.64
N ALA A 217 4.54 -20.22 3.89
CA ALA A 217 4.81 -21.61 4.26
C ALA A 217 4.10 -21.98 5.58
N ASP A 218 4.21 -21.10 6.58
CA ASP A 218 3.44 -21.14 7.83
C ASP A 218 2.65 -19.82 7.97
N PRO A 219 1.30 -19.85 7.92
CA PRO A 219 0.46 -18.66 8.11
C PRO A 219 0.76 -17.90 9.40
N ARG A 220 1.18 -18.57 10.49
CA ARG A 220 1.49 -17.90 11.77
C ARG A 220 2.68 -16.93 11.66
N THR A 221 3.52 -17.11 10.64
CA THR A 221 4.61 -16.20 10.32
C THR A 221 4.11 -14.82 9.87
N LEU A 222 2.88 -14.73 9.35
CA LEU A 222 2.25 -13.47 8.96
C LEU A 222 2.16 -12.50 10.15
N ILE A 223 1.80 -13.00 11.34
CA ILE A 223 1.76 -12.22 12.57
C ILE A 223 3.13 -11.60 12.90
N LYS A 224 4.19 -12.40 12.86
CA LYS A 224 5.54 -11.95 13.21
C LYS A 224 6.08 -10.95 12.19
N SER A 225 5.93 -11.26 10.90
CA SER A 225 6.37 -10.40 9.80
C SER A 225 5.67 -9.04 9.81
N LEU A 226 4.36 -9.01 10.00
CA LEU A 226 3.62 -7.75 10.06
C LEU A 226 3.93 -6.95 11.34
N GLY A 227 4.07 -7.62 12.49
CA GLY A 227 4.48 -6.94 13.73
C GLY A 227 5.85 -6.30 13.64
N MET A 228 6.84 -6.99 13.06
CA MET A 228 8.17 -6.42 12.79
C MET A 228 8.11 -5.26 11.79
N ALA A 229 7.30 -5.37 10.74
CA ALA A 229 7.14 -4.31 9.75
C ALA A 229 6.59 -3.03 10.39
N VAL A 230 5.54 -3.13 11.21
CA VAL A 230 4.98 -1.98 11.93
C VAL A 230 6.01 -1.36 12.87
N ALA A 231 6.73 -2.18 13.64
CA ALA A 231 7.76 -1.68 14.54
C ALA A 231 8.90 -0.97 13.79
N ALA A 232 9.38 -1.55 12.69
CA ALA A 232 10.45 -0.99 11.87
C ALA A 232 10.01 0.32 11.20
N VAL A 233 8.82 0.36 10.58
CA VAL A 233 8.27 1.56 9.94
C VAL A 233 8.03 2.66 10.97
N GLY A 234 7.42 2.33 12.11
CA GLY A 234 7.18 3.27 13.19
C GLY A 234 8.47 3.89 13.73
N LEU A 235 9.48 3.05 14.01
CA LEU A 235 10.79 3.52 14.43
C LEU A 235 11.43 4.41 13.36
N LEU A 236 11.36 4.00 12.09
CA LEU A 236 11.95 4.75 10.99
C LEU A 236 11.34 6.15 10.85
N PHE A 237 10.01 6.28 10.90
CA PHE A 237 9.33 7.58 10.84
C PHE A 237 9.65 8.47 12.04
N VAL A 238 9.77 7.90 13.26
CA VAL A 238 10.19 8.66 14.45
C VAL A 238 11.62 9.17 14.29
N LEU A 239 12.55 8.31 13.90
CA LEU A 239 13.95 8.69 13.69
C LEU A 239 14.09 9.73 12.58
N LEU A 240 13.33 9.58 11.49
CA LEU A 240 13.31 10.53 10.40
C LEU A 240 12.69 11.86 10.85
N GLY A 241 11.63 11.84 11.66
CA GLY A 241 11.07 13.04 12.27
C GLY A 241 12.11 13.80 13.12
N VAL A 242 12.87 13.08 13.94
CA VAL A 242 13.98 13.66 14.73
C VAL A 242 15.05 14.27 13.82
N ALA A 243 15.49 13.53 12.79
CA ALA A 243 16.51 14.00 11.86
C ALA A 243 16.05 15.23 11.06
N VAL A 244 14.80 15.25 10.59
CA VAL A 244 14.21 16.37 9.85
C VAL A 244 14.11 17.62 10.72
N VAL A 245 13.48 17.51 11.90
CA VAL A 245 13.25 18.66 12.79
C VAL A 245 14.56 19.16 13.39
N GLY A 246 15.42 18.26 13.83
CA GLY A 246 16.68 18.61 14.47
C GLY A 246 17.77 19.04 13.48
N GLY A 247 17.81 18.44 12.29
CA GLY A 247 18.87 18.68 11.30
C GLY A 247 18.57 19.84 10.34
N LEU A 248 17.34 19.96 9.84
CA LEU A 248 16.99 20.96 8.83
C LEU A 248 16.52 22.27 9.47
N SER A 249 16.78 23.40 8.78
CA SER A 249 16.22 24.69 9.20
C SER A 249 14.73 24.76 8.85
N ARG A 250 13.98 25.61 9.57
CA ARG A 250 12.56 25.87 9.28
C ARG A 250 12.34 26.34 7.83
N THR A 251 13.28 27.11 7.28
CA THR A 251 13.24 27.58 5.88
C THR A 251 13.32 26.41 4.90
N VAL A 252 14.27 25.48 5.09
CA VAL A 252 14.37 24.27 4.26
C VAL A 252 13.13 23.40 4.39
N ILE A 253 12.65 23.15 5.62
CA ILE A 253 11.43 22.36 5.86
C ILE A 253 10.22 22.98 5.14
N SER A 254 10.10 24.31 5.14
CA SER A 254 9.00 25.04 4.52
C SER A 254 8.89 24.84 2.99
N GLY A 255 10.03 24.73 2.29
CA GLY A 255 10.12 24.50 0.85
C GLY A 255 10.45 23.05 0.46
N SER A 256 10.41 22.10 1.40
CA SER A 256 10.84 20.73 1.17
C SER A 256 9.76 19.87 0.52
N ASP A 257 10.05 19.35 -0.67
CA ASP A 257 9.24 18.31 -1.33
C ASP A 257 9.73 16.89 -1.04
N ALA A 258 10.99 16.72 -0.59
CA ALA A 258 11.61 15.42 -0.33
C ALA A 258 12.58 15.49 0.86
N SER A 259 12.07 15.21 2.07
CA SER A 259 12.82 15.31 3.33
C SER A 259 14.10 14.46 3.37
N LEU A 260 14.06 13.24 2.83
CA LEU A 260 15.23 12.36 2.76
C LEU A 260 16.32 12.92 1.83
N ALA A 261 15.91 13.60 0.74
CA ALA A 261 16.85 14.26 -0.16
C ALA A 261 17.48 15.49 0.48
N ASP A 262 16.72 16.23 1.28
CA ASP A 262 17.25 17.40 1.99
C ASP A 262 18.24 16.99 3.09
N LEU A 263 17.98 15.90 3.83
CA LEU A 263 18.91 15.36 4.83
C LEU A 263 20.22 14.84 4.24
N THR A 264 20.13 14.18 3.09
CA THR A 264 21.32 13.71 2.37
C THR A 264 22.13 14.88 1.80
N ARG A 265 21.46 15.91 1.24
CA ARG A 265 22.13 17.15 0.79
C ARG A 265 22.77 17.92 1.93
N LEU A 266 22.15 17.95 3.11
CA LEU A 266 22.72 18.56 4.31
C LEU A 266 24.08 17.93 4.67
N SER A 267 24.16 16.60 4.58
CA SER A 267 25.31 15.85 5.09
C SER A 267 26.43 15.65 4.06
N LEU A 268 26.06 15.52 2.78
CA LEU A 268 26.99 15.17 1.68
C LEU A 268 27.12 16.27 0.62
N GLY A 269 26.42 17.40 0.78
CA GLY A 269 26.38 18.49 -0.17
C GLY A 269 25.44 18.27 -1.36
N SER A 270 25.35 19.27 -2.23
CA SER A 270 24.43 19.28 -3.39
C SER A 270 24.67 18.15 -4.39
N GLN A 271 25.90 17.63 -4.47
CA GLN A 271 26.27 16.52 -5.34
C GLN A 271 25.53 15.21 -5.00
N ALA A 272 25.03 15.08 -3.76
CA ALA A 272 24.28 13.89 -3.32
C ALA A 272 22.81 13.87 -3.77
N ALA A 273 22.32 14.92 -4.44
CA ALA A 273 20.94 14.95 -4.94
C ALA A 273 20.62 13.75 -5.85
N GLY A 274 21.55 13.35 -6.71
CA GLY A 274 21.36 12.19 -7.58
C GLY A 274 21.28 10.87 -6.81
N ALA A 275 22.07 10.72 -5.75
CA ALA A 275 22.01 9.54 -4.88
C ALA A 275 20.66 9.47 -4.15
N ALA A 276 20.16 10.59 -3.62
CA ALA A 276 18.86 10.65 -2.96
C ALA A 276 17.69 10.31 -3.88
N SER A 277 17.69 10.86 -5.11
CA SER A 277 16.69 10.53 -6.12
C SER A 277 16.76 9.06 -6.53
N THR A 278 17.95 8.47 -6.60
CA THR A 278 18.12 7.04 -6.87
C THR A 278 17.52 6.17 -5.76
N VAL A 279 17.72 6.54 -4.49
CA VAL A 279 17.10 5.84 -3.35
C VAL A 279 15.58 6.00 -3.38
N ALA A 280 15.07 7.20 -3.67
CA ALA A 280 13.64 7.46 -3.82
C ALA A 280 13.01 6.60 -4.94
N LEU A 281 13.66 6.51 -6.11
CA LEU A 281 13.23 5.66 -7.20
C LEU A 281 13.22 4.18 -6.81
N LEU A 282 14.25 3.71 -6.11
CA LEU A 282 14.30 2.32 -5.64
C LEU A 282 13.19 2.04 -4.62
N LEU A 283 12.90 2.95 -3.68
CA LEU A 283 11.78 2.85 -2.75
C LEU A 283 10.44 2.76 -3.48
N LEU A 284 10.20 3.65 -4.45
CA LEU A 284 8.99 3.65 -5.27
C LEU A 284 8.86 2.36 -6.09
N LEU A 285 9.96 1.85 -6.65
CA LEU A 285 9.96 0.58 -7.39
C LEU A 285 9.59 -0.61 -6.50
N LEU A 286 10.16 -0.70 -5.30
CA LEU A 286 9.86 -1.75 -4.32
C LEU A 286 8.41 -1.68 -3.83
N PHE A 287 7.89 -0.47 -3.64
CA PHE A 287 6.50 -0.20 -3.31
C PHE A 287 5.58 -0.66 -4.45
N MET A 288 5.79 -0.17 -5.67
CA MET A 288 4.97 -0.52 -6.82
C MET A 288 5.04 -2.02 -7.12
N PHE A 289 6.20 -2.66 -6.97
CA PHE A 289 6.34 -4.10 -7.10
C PHE A 289 5.40 -4.84 -6.13
N THR A 290 5.41 -4.44 -4.86
CA THR A 290 4.58 -5.03 -3.82
C THR A 290 3.08 -4.86 -4.11
N TRP A 291 2.67 -3.70 -4.60
CA TRP A 291 1.29 -3.43 -4.99
C TRP A 291 0.87 -4.15 -6.27
N THR A 292 1.77 -4.28 -7.25
CA THR A 292 1.55 -5.07 -8.48
C THR A 292 1.31 -6.53 -8.13
N ARG A 293 2.10 -7.06 -7.19
CA ARG A 293 2.00 -8.43 -6.68
C ARG A 293 0.62 -8.68 -6.08
N SER A 294 0.15 -7.79 -5.21
CA SER A 294 -1.16 -7.89 -4.58
C SER A 294 -2.32 -7.70 -5.56
N GLY A 295 -2.23 -6.72 -6.46
CA GLY A 295 -3.24 -6.52 -7.51
C GLY A 295 -3.40 -7.74 -8.40
N THR A 296 -2.28 -8.35 -8.81
CA THR A 296 -2.28 -9.59 -9.60
C THR A 296 -2.99 -10.74 -8.88
N ARG A 297 -2.81 -10.86 -7.55
CA ARG A 297 -3.48 -11.89 -6.72
C ARG A 297 -4.95 -11.61 -6.53
N LEU A 298 -5.33 -10.34 -6.38
CA LEU A 298 -6.72 -9.93 -6.32
C LEU A 298 -7.45 -10.22 -7.64
N VAL A 299 -6.86 -9.90 -8.80
CA VAL A 299 -7.41 -10.25 -10.12
C VAL A 299 -7.57 -11.77 -10.26
N TYR A 300 -6.55 -12.55 -9.84
CA TYR A 300 -6.61 -14.01 -9.80
C TYR A 300 -7.75 -14.52 -8.88
N ALA A 301 -7.93 -13.93 -7.69
CA ALA A 301 -8.96 -14.33 -6.74
C ALA A 301 -10.37 -13.98 -7.24
N LEU A 302 -10.57 -12.78 -7.78
CA LEU A 302 -11.82 -12.37 -8.42
C LEU A 302 -12.18 -13.24 -9.63
N ALA A 303 -11.18 -13.69 -10.39
CA ALA A 303 -11.37 -14.65 -11.48
C ALA A 303 -11.72 -16.05 -10.99
N ARG A 304 -11.18 -16.48 -9.82
CA ARG A 304 -11.59 -17.74 -9.17
C ARG A 304 -13.04 -17.71 -8.70
N GLU A 305 -13.57 -16.55 -8.32
CA GLU A 305 -14.99 -16.40 -8.00
C GLU A 305 -15.92 -16.53 -9.22
N GLY A 306 -15.42 -16.20 -10.41
CA GLY A 306 -16.13 -16.39 -11.68
C GLY A 306 -17.32 -15.45 -11.90
N VAL A 307 -17.41 -14.31 -11.19
CA VAL A 307 -18.53 -13.36 -11.31
C VAL A 307 -18.30 -12.33 -12.41
N VAL A 308 -17.18 -11.60 -12.35
CA VAL A 308 -16.84 -10.51 -13.31
C VAL A 308 -15.77 -10.97 -14.28
N LEU A 309 -14.71 -11.53 -13.73
CA LEU A 309 -13.52 -11.86 -14.50
C LEU A 309 -13.58 -13.28 -15.04
N PRO A 310 -13.08 -13.51 -16.27
CA PRO A 310 -13.12 -14.83 -16.87
C PRO A 310 -12.19 -15.80 -16.11
N PRO A 311 -12.59 -17.08 -15.91
CA PRO A 311 -11.81 -18.07 -15.16
C PRO A 311 -10.41 -18.32 -15.72
N VAL A 312 -10.18 -17.95 -16.97
CA VAL A 312 -8.88 -18.02 -17.64
C VAL A 312 -7.78 -17.21 -16.92
N LEU A 313 -8.15 -16.14 -16.21
CA LEU A 313 -7.23 -15.30 -15.42
C LEU A 313 -6.83 -15.95 -14.09
N ALA A 314 -7.57 -16.96 -13.64
CA ALA A 314 -7.27 -17.73 -12.44
C ALA A 314 -6.20 -18.83 -12.65
N LYS A 315 -5.57 -18.89 -13.84
CA LYS A 315 -4.50 -19.88 -14.11
C LYS A 315 -3.15 -19.36 -13.62
N VAL A 316 -2.46 -20.20 -12.84
CA VAL A 316 -1.08 -19.95 -12.40
C VAL A 316 -0.11 -20.56 -13.41
N SER A 317 0.93 -19.82 -13.79
CA SER A 317 1.98 -20.33 -14.68
C SER A 317 2.91 -21.27 -13.92
N ALA A 318 3.15 -22.46 -14.46
CA ALA A 318 4.10 -23.41 -13.89
C ALA A 318 5.55 -22.89 -13.92
N ARG A 319 5.90 -22.05 -14.90
CA ARG A 319 7.25 -21.48 -15.05
C ARG A 319 7.54 -20.38 -14.02
N SER A 320 6.59 -19.46 -13.84
CA SER A 320 6.80 -18.28 -12.96
C SER A 320 6.30 -18.50 -11.53
N GLY A 321 5.39 -19.45 -11.31
CA GLY A 321 4.66 -19.59 -10.05
C GLY A 321 3.64 -18.46 -9.80
N SER A 322 3.42 -17.58 -10.77
CA SER A 322 2.53 -16.41 -10.68
C SER A 322 1.40 -16.47 -11.71
N PRO A 323 0.23 -15.84 -11.46
CA PRO A 323 -0.87 -15.82 -12.41
C PRO A 323 -0.63 -14.75 -13.50
N VAL A 324 0.22 -15.09 -14.48
CA VAL A 324 0.66 -14.18 -15.56
C VAL A 324 -0.50 -13.53 -16.30
N ARG A 325 -1.58 -14.27 -16.55
CA ARG A 325 -2.76 -13.72 -17.24
C ARG A 325 -3.47 -12.65 -16.41
N ALA A 326 -3.52 -12.82 -15.09
CA ALA A 326 -4.04 -11.81 -14.18
C ALA A 326 -3.14 -10.57 -14.15
N ALA A 327 -1.82 -10.75 -14.18
CA ALA A 327 -0.87 -9.64 -14.29
C ALA A 327 -1.06 -8.87 -15.61
N LEU A 328 -1.16 -9.56 -16.75
CA LEU A 328 -1.41 -8.91 -18.05
C LEU A 328 -2.76 -8.17 -18.09
N ALA A 329 -3.81 -8.72 -17.48
CA ALA A 329 -5.10 -8.03 -17.35
C ALA A 329 -4.99 -6.76 -16.49
N LEU A 330 -4.25 -6.82 -15.38
CA LEU A 330 -3.95 -5.64 -14.57
C LEU A 330 -3.15 -4.60 -15.37
N GLY A 331 -2.14 -5.02 -16.12
CA GLY A 331 -1.37 -4.15 -17.01
C GLY A 331 -2.20 -3.49 -18.10
N GLY A 332 -3.15 -4.22 -18.69
CA GLY A 332 -4.11 -3.65 -19.64
C GLY A 332 -5.04 -2.62 -19.00
N ALA A 333 -5.51 -2.87 -17.77
CA ALA A 333 -6.31 -1.91 -17.02
C ALA A 333 -5.52 -0.66 -16.64
N TRP A 334 -4.25 -0.81 -16.26
CA TRP A 334 -3.34 0.32 -16.05
C TRP A 334 -3.09 1.12 -17.32
N ALA A 335 -2.83 0.46 -18.45
CA ALA A 335 -2.64 1.13 -19.73
C ALA A 335 -3.89 1.92 -20.14
N LEU A 336 -5.09 1.35 -19.92
CA LEU A 336 -6.35 2.05 -20.18
C LEU A 336 -6.54 3.26 -19.27
N ALA A 337 -6.36 3.10 -17.96
CA ALA A 337 -6.46 4.21 -17.00
C ALA A 337 -5.42 5.29 -17.36
N PHE A 338 -4.19 4.90 -17.66
CA PHE A 338 -3.15 5.84 -18.05
C PHE A 338 -3.47 6.59 -19.35
N ALA A 339 -4.02 5.89 -20.35
CA ALA A 339 -4.50 6.53 -21.57
C ALA A 339 -5.65 7.52 -21.28
N VAL A 340 -6.62 7.14 -20.45
CA VAL A 340 -7.71 8.04 -20.02
C VAL A 340 -7.15 9.30 -19.36
N GLN A 341 -6.15 9.15 -18.48
CA GLN A 341 -5.50 10.28 -17.83
C GLN A 341 -4.88 11.25 -18.85
N ILE A 342 -4.13 10.71 -19.81
CA ILE A 342 -3.43 11.51 -20.83
C ILE A 342 -4.43 12.18 -21.79
N PHE A 343 -5.37 11.42 -22.35
CA PHE A 343 -6.26 11.90 -23.42
C PHE A 343 -7.41 12.76 -22.90
N LEU A 344 -7.92 12.48 -21.70
CA LEU A 344 -8.98 13.31 -21.08
C LEU A 344 -8.41 14.40 -20.16
N GLY A 345 -7.08 14.50 -20.02
CA GLY A 345 -6.42 15.51 -19.21
C GLY A 345 -6.77 15.42 -17.72
N VAL A 346 -7.05 14.22 -17.21
CA VAL A 346 -7.37 14.03 -15.79
C VAL A 346 -6.08 14.21 -14.97
N SER A 347 -6.14 14.99 -13.90
CA SER A 347 -4.94 15.29 -13.11
C SER A 347 -4.47 14.09 -12.28
N LEU A 348 -3.20 14.12 -11.87
CA LEU A 348 -2.62 13.13 -10.96
C LEU A 348 -3.33 13.14 -9.61
N GLU A 349 -3.65 14.33 -9.11
CA GLU A 349 -4.35 14.55 -7.84
C GLU A 349 -5.71 13.86 -7.85
N THR A 350 -6.47 13.97 -8.95
CA THR A 350 -7.73 13.26 -9.10
C THR A 350 -7.52 11.75 -9.00
N TYR A 351 -6.53 11.17 -9.69
CA TYR A 351 -6.29 9.71 -9.60
C TYR A 351 -5.94 9.26 -8.18
N ILE A 352 -5.15 10.06 -7.45
CA ILE A 352 -4.83 9.81 -6.04
C ILE A 352 -6.09 9.89 -5.18
N GLU A 353 -6.97 10.86 -5.41
CA GLU A 353 -8.24 11.01 -4.71
C GLU A 353 -9.17 9.81 -4.95
N LEU A 354 -9.31 9.40 -6.22
CA LEU A 354 -10.10 8.23 -6.62
C LEU A 354 -9.58 6.95 -5.94
N ALA A 355 -8.27 6.72 -5.94
CA ALA A 355 -7.68 5.57 -5.23
C ALA A 355 -7.96 5.62 -3.73
N SER A 356 -7.76 6.79 -3.12
CA SER A 356 -7.88 7.01 -1.67
C SER A 356 -9.30 6.75 -1.18
N GLY A 357 -10.32 7.19 -1.92
CA GLY A 357 -11.73 6.93 -1.59
C GLY A 357 -12.05 5.44 -1.51
N ASN A 358 -11.59 4.66 -2.50
CA ASN A 358 -11.82 3.21 -2.54
C ASN A 358 -11.10 2.48 -1.40
N PHE A 359 -9.86 2.87 -1.08
CA PHE A 359 -9.15 2.33 0.08
C PHE A 359 -9.87 2.66 1.38
N LEU A 360 -10.29 3.92 1.56
CA LEU A 360 -11.00 4.37 2.75
C LEU A 360 -12.28 3.57 3.00
N LEU A 361 -13.13 3.38 1.98
CA LEU A 361 -14.33 2.56 2.12
C LEU A 361 -13.98 1.10 2.42
N THR A 362 -12.91 0.56 1.84
CA THR A 362 -12.44 -0.80 2.15
C THR A 362 -12.02 -0.93 3.61
N TYR A 363 -11.33 0.06 4.18
CA TYR A 363 -10.96 0.09 5.59
C TYR A 363 -12.16 0.19 6.53
N VAL A 364 -13.19 0.95 6.16
CA VAL A 364 -14.44 0.95 6.94
C VAL A 364 -15.04 -0.46 6.97
N LEU A 365 -15.17 -1.11 5.81
CA LEU A 365 -15.74 -2.45 5.71
C LEU A 365 -14.88 -3.51 6.41
N ILE A 366 -13.56 -3.39 6.39
CA ILE A 366 -12.67 -4.35 7.05
C ILE A 366 -12.77 -4.27 8.57
N VAL A 367 -12.88 -3.06 9.14
CA VAL A 367 -13.08 -2.90 10.59
C VAL A 367 -14.45 -3.41 11.00
N LEU A 368 -15.50 -3.15 10.23
CA LEU A 368 -16.84 -3.72 10.47
C LEU A 368 -16.83 -5.25 10.41
N ALA A 369 -16.13 -5.84 9.45
CA ALA A 369 -15.94 -7.29 9.37
C ALA A 369 -15.16 -7.82 10.58
N ALA A 370 -14.09 -7.13 10.99
CA ALA A 370 -13.30 -7.49 12.15
C ALA A 370 -14.12 -7.45 13.44
N TRP A 371 -15.01 -6.48 13.62
CA TRP A 371 -15.94 -6.45 14.73
C TRP A 371 -16.83 -7.69 14.78
N ARG A 372 -17.26 -8.24 13.64
CA ARG A 372 -18.06 -9.48 13.63
C ARG A 372 -17.23 -10.74 13.82
N LEU A 373 -15.99 -10.77 13.34
CA LEU A 373 -15.15 -11.97 13.32
C LEU A 373 -14.26 -12.15 14.57
N LEU A 374 -13.87 -11.03 15.19
CA LEU A 374 -12.91 -11.01 16.30
C LEU A 374 -13.52 -10.49 17.61
N PHE A 375 -14.84 -10.27 17.69
CA PHE A 375 -15.47 -9.76 18.90
C PHE A 375 -15.11 -10.60 20.12
N GLY A 376 -14.61 -9.94 21.16
CA GLY A 376 -14.25 -10.59 22.43
C GLY A 376 -13.21 -9.81 23.21
N ARG A 377 -13.07 -10.14 24.49
CA ARG A 377 -12.18 -9.42 25.45
C ARG A 377 -10.74 -9.26 24.95
N ARG A 378 -10.23 -10.25 24.20
CA ARG A 378 -8.86 -10.26 23.67
C ARG A 378 -8.62 -9.18 22.60
N PHE A 379 -9.58 -8.91 21.73
CA PHE A 379 -9.42 -8.00 20.59
C PHE A 379 -10.17 -6.69 20.75
N LEU A 380 -10.99 -6.53 21.80
CA LEU A 380 -11.77 -5.32 22.04
C LEU A 380 -10.94 -4.03 22.01
N PRO A 381 -9.77 -3.92 22.69
CA PRO A 381 -8.97 -2.70 22.61
C PRO A 381 -8.52 -2.41 21.18
N ALA A 382 -8.11 -3.46 20.45
CA ALA A 382 -7.62 -3.28 19.09
C ALA A 382 -8.73 -2.85 18.12
N LEU A 383 -9.94 -3.41 18.30
CA LEU A 383 -11.12 -3.03 17.53
C LEU A 383 -11.53 -1.59 17.78
N VAL A 384 -11.55 -1.15 19.04
CA VAL A 384 -11.89 0.24 19.42
C VAL A 384 -10.87 1.22 18.85
N ILE A 385 -9.57 1.00 19.07
CA ILE A 385 -8.50 1.88 18.56
C ILE A 385 -8.56 1.96 17.03
N SER A 386 -8.70 0.81 16.35
CA SER A 386 -8.81 0.78 14.89
C SER A 386 -10.07 1.49 14.40
N THR A 387 -11.18 1.43 15.13
CA THR A 387 -12.41 2.14 14.77
C THR A 387 -12.22 3.65 14.85
N VAL A 388 -11.64 4.14 15.95
CA VAL A 388 -11.33 5.57 16.12
C VAL A 388 -10.37 6.04 15.02
N ALA A 389 -9.32 5.27 14.75
CA ALA A 389 -8.37 5.54 13.67
C ALA A 389 -9.06 5.69 12.31
N ILE A 390 -9.96 4.76 11.96
CA ILE A 390 -10.71 4.83 10.69
C ILE A 390 -11.71 5.97 10.68
N LEU A 391 -12.37 6.30 11.80
CA LEU A 391 -13.26 7.46 11.87
C LEU A 391 -12.51 8.77 11.63
N LEU A 392 -11.29 8.91 12.17
CA LEU A 392 -10.44 10.06 11.90
C LEU A 392 -10.02 10.14 10.43
N LEU A 393 -9.67 9.00 9.82
CA LEU A 393 -9.36 8.96 8.39
C LEU A 393 -10.58 9.32 7.54
N VAL A 394 -11.78 8.84 7.92
CA VAL A 394 -13.03 9.21 7.25
C VAL A 394 -13.30 10.71 7.39
N ALA A 395 -13.09 11.29 8.58
CA ALA A 395 -13.26 12.72 8.78
C ALA A 395 -12.30 13.55 7.90
N ALA A 396 -11.08 13.08 7.69
CA ALA A 396 -10.09 13.75 6.84
C ALA A 396 -10.31 13.52 5.33
N GLY A 397 -10.81 12.34 4.95
CA GLY A 397 -10.93 11.88 3.57
C GLY A 397 -12.36 11.76 3.04
N PHE A 398 -13.35 12.33 3.74
CA PHE A 398 -14.77 12.17 3.42
C PHE A 398 -15.09 12.57 1.97
N GLN A 399 -14.43 13.61 1.47
CA GLN A 399 -14.62 14.09 0.10
C GLN A 399 -14.33 13.00 -0.94
N SER A 400 -13.38 12.10 -0.71
CA SER A 400 -13.06 11.03 -1.65
C SER A 400 -14.09 9.89 -1.67
N LEU A 401 -15.03 9.84 -0.72
CA LEU A 401 -15.98 8.71 -0.60
C LEU A 401 -17.04 8.66 -1.69
N TRP A 402 -17.38 9.79 -2.34
CA TRP A 402 -18.38 9.79 -3.42
C TRP A 402 -17.96 8.84 -4.54
N TYR A 403 -16.67 8.78 -4.85
CA TYR A 403 -16.14 7.91 -5.89
C TYR A 403 -16.21 6.44 -5.49
N ALA A 404 -15.95 6.13 -4.23
CA ALA A 404 -16.07 4.78 -3.71
C ALA A 404 -17.52 4.28 -3.80
N LEU A 405 -18.48 5.15 -3.47
CA LEU A 405 -19.90 4.84 -3.64
C LEU A 405 -20.28 4.67 -5.11
N ALA A 406 -19.81 5.55 -6.00
CA ALA A 406 -20.04 5.42 -7.44
C ALA A 406 -19.49 4.11 -8.01
N THR A 407 -18.26 3.74 -7.61
CA THR A 407 -17.62 2.47 -8.01
C THR A 407 -18.40 1.27 -7.47
N ALA A 408 -18.85 1.32 -6.21
CA ALA A 408 -19.67 0.28 -5.60
C ALA A 408 -21.00 0.10 -6.34
N LEU A 409 -21.68 1.21 -6.69
CA LEU A 409 -22.95 1.19 -7.43
C LEU A 409 -22.76 0.62 -8.84
N LEU A 410 -21.70 1.02 -9.54
CA LEU A 410 -21.37 0.51 -10.87
C LEU A 410 -21.18 -1.01 -10.85
N PHE A 411 -20.33 -1.52 -9.95
CA PHE A 411 -20.11 -2.96 -9.87
C PHE A 411 -21.34 -3.71 -9.36
N ALA A 412 -22.12 -3.14 -8.44
CA ALA A 412 -23.39 -3.73 -8.02
C ALA A 412 -24.36 -3.88 -9.20
N PHE A 413 -24.46 -2.86 -10.07
CA PHE A 413 -25.25 -2.89 -11.28
C PHE A 413 -24.77 -3.97 -12.27
N ILE A 414 -23.47 -4.00 -12.57
CA ILE A 414 -22.87 -5.02 -13.46
C ILE A 414 -23.14 -6.44 -12.91
N GLY A 415 -22.99 -6.63 -11.59
CA GLY A 415 -23.27 -7.89 -10.93
C GLY A 415 -24.74 -8.30 -11.03
N ALA A 416 -25.67 -7.35 -10.86
CA ALA A 416 -27.10 -7.58 -11.01
C ALA A 416 -27.48 -7.94 -12.46
N ALA A 417 -26.98 -7.18 -13.45
CA ALA A 417 -27.23 -7.42 -14.86
C ALA A 417 -26.74 -8.82 -15.31
N ARG A 418 -25.56 -9.24 -14.83
CA ARG A 418 -25.04 -10.59 -15.13
C ARG A 418 -25.84 -11.71 -14.47
N ARG A 419 -26.33 -11.52 -13.23
CA ARG A 419 -27.21 -12.48 -12.57
C ARG A 419 -28.52 -12.66 -13.34
N ALA A 420 -29.08 -11.55 -13.84
CA ALA A 420 -30.27 -11.57 -14.69
C ALA A 420 -30.01 -12.32 -16.00
N ALA A 421 -28.89 -12.04 -16.67
CA ALA A 421 -28.53 -12.66 -17.96
C ALA A 421 -28.21 -14.16 -17.87
N THR A 422 -27.66 -14.65 -16.75
CA THR A 422 -27.20 -16.05 -16.60
C THR A 422 -28.21 -16.97 -15.91
N GLY A 423 -29.36 -16.47 -15.44
CA GLY A 423 -30.41 -17.26 -14.79
C GLY A 423 -30.01 -17.91 -13.45
N ARG A 424 -28.78 -17.70 -12.96
CA ARG A 424 -28.27 -18.30 -11.71
C ARG A 424 -28.86 -17.57 -10.50
N ARG A 425 -29.95 -18.14 -9.94
CA ARG A 425 -30.61 -17.65 -8.70
C ARG A 425 -29.85 -17.95 -7.41
N ARG A 426 -28.82 -18.80 -7.40
CA ARG A 426 -28.10 -19.13 -6.17
C ARG A 426 -26.93 -18.18 -5.95
N GLY A 427 -27.00 -17.50 -4.81
CA GLY A 427 -25.87 -16.85 -4.19
C GLY A 427 -24.68 -17.80 -4.17
N PRO A 428 -23.48 -17.31 -4.48
CA PRO A 428 -22.39 -18.19 -4.84
C PRO A 428 -21.87 -19.03 -3.66
N ALA A 429 -21.62 -20.32 -3.91
CA ALA A 429 -21.15 -21.25 -2.88
C ALA A 429 -19.72 -20.91 -2.45
N ILE A 430 -19.51 -20.77 -1.14
CA ILE A 430 -18.18 -20.83 -0.52
C ILE A 430 -17.84 -22.33 -0.44
N PRO A 431 -16.72 -22.82 -0.99
CA PRO A 431 -16.13 -24.03 -0.45
C PRO A 431 -15.59 -23.63 0.92
N VAL A 432 -16.32 -23.99 1.96
CA VAL A 432 -15.85 -23.91 3.35
C VAL A 432 -14.62 -24.80 3.41
N SER A 433 -13.43 -24.22 3.38
CA SER A 433 -12.27 -24.92 3.93
C SER A 433 -12.46 -24.90 5.44
N ALA A 434 -12.92 -26.03 5.98
CA ALA A 434 -12.63 -26.40 7.36
C ALA A 434 -11.13 -26.63 7.53
#